data_AF-A0A377D1S0-F1
#
_entry.id   AF-A0A377D1S0-F1
#
_cell.length_a   1.000
_cell.length_b   1.000
_cell.length_c   1.000
_cell.angle_alpha   90.00
_cell.angle_beta   90.00
_cell.angle_gamma   90.00
#
_symmetry.space_group_name_H-M   'P 1'
#
loop_
_entity.id
_entity.type
_entity.pdbx_description
1 polymer ?
#
loop_
_entity_poly.entity_id
_entity_poly.type
_entity_poly.pdbx_seq_one_letter_code
_entity_poly.pdbx_strand_id
1 'polypeptide(L)'
;MKAQQSGKGINVTRSDTYGWQEDSTYIRLSPFFDEMQATPAPVEDIHGARILAMLGDSVTTDHISPAGSIKPDSPAGRYLQGRGVERKDFNSYGSRRGNHEVMMRGTFANIRIRNEMVPGVEGGMTRHLPDSDVVSIYDAAMRYKQEQTPLAVIAGKRYGSGSSRDWAAKGPRLLGIRVVIAESFERIHPFEFNWHGHPCRWNFRKA
;
A
#
# COMPACT_ATOMS: atom_id res chain seq x y z
N MET A 1 -16.07 -37.44 0.10
CA MET A 1 -15.14 -36.30 0.28
C MET A 1 -14.85 -36.15 1.77
N LYS A 2 -13.61 -36.36 2.22
CA LYS A 2 -13.23 -36.18 3.63
C LYS A 2 -12.94 -34.69 3.86
N ALA A 3 -13.70 -34.06 4.77
CA ALA A 3 -13.36 -32.74 5.29
C ALA A 3 -12.06 -32.83 6.09
N GLN A 4 -11.10 -31.96 5.78
CA GLN A 4 -9.79 -31.93 6.42
C GLN A 4 -9.92 -31.27 7.80
N GLN A 5 -9.93 -32.08 8.87
CA GLN A 5 -9.86 -31.61 10.25
C GLN A 5 -8.43 -31.16 10.58
N SER A 6 -8.11 -29.88 10.38
CA SER A 6 -6.79 -29.30 10.70
C SER A 6 -6.86 -28.20 11.79
N GLY A 7 -7.63 -28.43 12.86
CA GLY A 7 -7.88 -27.41 13.89
C GLY A 7 -7.67 -27.85 15.34
N LYS A 8 -7.10 -29.05 15.59
CA LYS A 8 -7.10 -29.66 16.94
C LYS A 8 -5.85 -29.41 17.80
N GLY A 9 -4.92 -28.55 17.37
CA GLY A 9 -3.64 -28.36 18.08
C GLY A 9 -3.15 -26.92 18.20
N ILE A 10 -3.98 -25.92 17.86
CA ILE A 10 -3.58 -24.51 17.99
C ILE A 10 -3.98 -24.05 19.38
N ASN A 11 -2.98 -23.81 20.25
CA ASN A 11 -3.22 -23.20 21.55
C ASN A 11 -3.60 -21.73 21.34
N VAL A 12 -4.79 -21.36 21.81
CA VAL A 12 -5.29 -19.98 21.77
C VAL A 12 -5.58 -19.54 23.20
N THR A 13 -4.90 -18.49 23.65
CA THR A 13 -5.21 -17.84 24.94
C THR A 13 -6.48 -17.03 24.77
N ARG A 14 -7.50 -17.28 25.59
CA ARG A 14 -8.72 -16.47 25.61
C ARG A 14 -8.40 -15.10 26.21
N SER A 15 -8.59 -14.05 25.42
CA SER A 15 -8.39 -12.65 25.81
C SER A 15 -9.33 -11.78 24.97
N ASP A 16 -9.75 -10.64 25.54
CA ASP A 16 -10.55 -9.64 24.81
C ASP A 16 -9.70 -8.81 23.84
N THR A 17 -8.38 -8.76 24.07
CA THR A 17 -7.41 -8.09 23.21
C THR A 17 -6.40 -9.08 22.64
N TYR A 18 -5.92 -8.79 21.42
CA TYR A 18 -4.92 -9.61 20.76
C TYR A 18 -3.52 -9.32 21.32
N GLY A 19 -2.83 -10.35 21.80
CA GLY A 19 -1.44 -10.26 22.27
C GLY A 19 -0.46 -10.12 21.10
N TRP A 20 -0.27 -8.89 20.62
CA TRP A 20 0.64 -8.60 19.51
C TRP A 20 2.07 -9.09 19.81
N GLN A 21 2.64 -9.81 18.85
CA GLN A 21 4.01 -10.31 18.93
C GLN A 21 4.92 -9.40 18.11
N GLU A 22 5.90 -8.77 18.76
CA GLU A 22 6.81 -7.82 18.10
C GLU A 22 7.70 -8.48 17.04
N ASP A 23 8.03 -9.76 17.22
CA ASP A 23 8.84 -10.57 16.31
C ASP A 23 8.04 -11.10 15.11
N SER A 24 6.69 -11.10 15.18
CA SER A 24 5.84 -11.61 14.12
C SER A 24 6.05 -10.90 12.79
N THR A 25 6.24 -11.73 11.76
CA THR A 25 6.38 -11.31 10.36
C THR A 25 5.10 -11.54 9.56
N TYR A 26 4.01 -12.03 10.20
CA TYR A 26 2.72 -12.28 9.57
C TYR A 26 1.59 -11.37 10.06
N ILE A 27 1.58 -11.05 11.35
CA ILE A 27 0.52 -10.27 12.00
C ILE A 27 1.19 -9.13 12.77
N ARG A 28 0.89 -7.89 12.41
CA ARG A 28 1.42 -6.69 13.09
C ARG A 28 0.31 -5.66 13.29
N LEU A 29 0.34 -4.99 14.43
CA LEU A 29 -0.59 -3.89 14.71
C LEU A 29 -0.34 -2.78 13.71
N SER A 30 -1.39 -2.33 13.02
CA SER A 30 -1.27 -1.32 11.98
C SER A 30 -1.51 0.08 12.54
N PRO A 31 -0.77 1.11 12.08
CA PRO A 31 -0.82 2.46 12.66
C PRO A 31 -2.06 3.28 12.21
N PHE A 32 -3.13 2.63 11.72
CA PHE A 32 -4.30 3.34 11.18
C PHE A 32 -5.06 4.14 12.23
N PHE A 33 -4.93 3.76 13.50
CA PHE A 33 -5.71 4.32 14.60
C PHE A 33 -4.86 5.13 15.58
N ASP A 34 -3.54 5.21 15.37
CA ASP A 34 -2.61 5.85 16.32
C ASP A 34 -2.90 7.35 16.49
N GLU A 35 -3.38 7.99 15.41
CA GLU A 35 -3.73 9.41 15.38
C GLU A 35 -5.25 9.65 15.44
N MET A 36 -6.05 8.60 15.65
CA MET A 36 -7.51 8.70 15.63
C MET A 36 -8.03 9.32 16.93
N GLN A 37 -8.53 10.55 16.84
CA GLN A 37 -9.18 11.23 17.95
C GLN A 37 -10.67 10.89 18.03
N ALA A 38 -11.26 11.02 19.22
CA ALA A 38 -12.70 10.82 19.43
C ALA A 38 -13.55 11.80 18.61
N THR A 39 -13.04 13.02 18.40
CA THR A 39 -13.63 14.01 17.50
C THR A 39 -12.78 14.10 16.24
N PRO A 40 -13.34 13.88 15.04
CA PRO A 40 -12.59 14.00 13.79
C PRO A 40 -12.06 15.42 13.60
N ALA A 41 -10.77 15.53 13.23
CA ALA A 41 -10.19 16.80 12.81
C ALA A 41 -10.91 17.35 11.57
N PRO A 42 -10.98 18.68 11.40
CA PRO A 42 -11.54 19.28 10.19
C PRO A 42 -10.75 18.86 8.96
N VAL A 43 -11.41 18.91 7.79
CA VAL A 43 -10.74 18.67 6.51
C VAL A 43 -9.91 19.89 6.18
N GLU A 44 -8.62 19.68 5.93
CA GLU A 44 -7.67 20.72 5.55
C GLU A 44 -7.27 20.60 4.07
N ASP A 45 -6.94 21.75 3.48
CA ASP A 45 -6.39 21.81 2.13
C ASP A 45 -4.99 21.19 2.07
N ILE A 46 -4.67 20.56 0.93
CA ILE A 46 -3.39 19.89 0.71
C ILE A 46 -2.49 20.83 -0.09
N HIS A 47 -1.45 21.35 0.55
CA HIS A 47 -0.48 22.25 -0.06
C HIS A 47 0.86 21.56 -0.29
N GLY A 48 1.56 21.92 -1.37
CA GLY A 48 2.93 21.47 -1.63
C GLY A 48 3.07 19.99 -1.96
N ALA A 49 2.00 19.29 -2.37
CA ALA A 49 2.07 17.86 -2.64
C ALA A 49 2.99 17.53 -3.81
N ARG A 50 3.78 16.45 -3.65
CA ARG A 50 4.65 15.91 -4.70
C ARG A 50 3.98 14.72 -5.38
N ILE A 51 4.18 14.60 -6.69
CA ILE A 51 3.71 13.45 -7.44
C ILE A 51 4.64 12.28 -7.14
N LEU A 52 4.10 11.22 -6.53
CA LEU A 52 4.84 10.00 -6.23
C LEU A 52 4.86 9.06 -7.45
N ALA A 53 3.78 9.02 -8.21
CA ALA A 53 3.66 8.22 -9.42
C ALA A 53 2.72 8.89 -10.43
N MET A 54 3.08 8.79 -11.70
CA MET A 54 2.26 9.20 -12.84
C MET A 54 2.01 7.97 -13.69
N LEU A 55 0.78 7.49 -13.70
CA LEU A 55 0.40 6.20 -14.25
C LEU A 55 -0.50 6.40 -15.47
N GLY A 56 -0.37 5.50 -16.45
CA GLY A 56 -1.24 5.50 -17.62
C GLY A 56 -2.65 4.97 -17.32
N ASP A 57 -3.31 4.52 -18.38
CA ASP A 57 -4.65 3.93 -18.31
C ASP A 57 -4.65 2.52 -17.67
N SER A 58 -5.80 2.15 -17.13
CA SER A 58 -6.16 0.78 -16.73
C SER A 58 -5.23 0.17 -15.67
N VAL A 59 -4.79 0.99 -14.73
CA VAL A 59 -4.09 0.53 -13.52
C VAL A 59 -5.05 -0.32 -12.69
N THR A 60 -4.74 -1.61 -12.52
CA THR A 60 -5.57 -2.54 -11.75
C THR A 60 -5.22 -2.52 -10.27
N THR A 61 -6.10 -3.03 -9.41
CA THR A 61 -5.80 -3.25 -7.99
C THR A 61 -4.64 -4.22 -7.77
N ASP A 62 -4.31 -5.08 -8.74
CA ASP A 62 -3.12 -5.94 -8.68
C ASP A 62 -1.83 -5.18 -9.00
N HIS A 63 -1.90 -4.13 -9.84
CA HIS A 63 -0.78 -3.20 -10.01
C HIS A 63 -0.52 -2.40 -8.72
N ILE A 64 -1.58 -1.95 -8.04
CA ILE A 64 -1.49 -1.16 -6.81
C ILE A 64 -1.10 -2.04 -5.61
N SER A 65 -1.68 -3.23 -5.47
CA SER A 65 -1.46 -4.15 -4.35
C SER A 65 -1.31 -5.58 -4.89
N PRO A 66 -0.10 -5.98 -5.33
CA PRO A 66 0.16 -7.33 -5.83
C PRO A 66 -0.09 -8.39 -4.75
N ALA A 67 -0.55 -9.57 -5.16
CA ALA A 67 -0.74 -10.71 -4.25
C ALA A 67 0.31 -11.81 -4.45
N GLY A 68 1.14 -11.69 -5.49
CA GLY A 68 2.11 -12.71 -5.90
C GLY A 68 3.36 -12.78 -5.03
N SER A 69 4.41 -13.40 -5.59
CA SER A 69 5.69 -13.62 -4.91
C SER A 69 6.42 -12.32 -4.56
N ILE A 70 7.11 -12.32 -3.43
CA ILE A 70 7.97 -11.22 -2.98
C ILE A 70 9.37 -11.44 -3.55
N LYS A 71 9.93 -10.44 -4.25
CA LYS A 71 11.29 -10.54 -4.76
C LYS A 71 12.33 -10.23 -3.66
N PRO A 72 13.47 -10.93 -3.58
CA PRO A 72 14.53 -10.67 -2.60
C PRO A 72 15.05 -9.23 -2.58
N ASP A 73 15.22 -8.64 -3.76
CA ASP A 73 15.74 -7.28 -3.97
C ASP A 73 14.67 -6.19 -3.74
N SER A 74 13.39 -6.55 -3.62
CA SER A 74 12.32 -5.59 -3.35
C SER A 74 12.41 -5.02 -1.92
N PRO A 75 11.80 -3.86 -1.64
CA PRO A 75 11.72 -3.32 -0.28
C PRO A 75 11.16 -4.32 0.74
N ALA A 76 10.11 -5.06 0.38
CA ALA A 76 9.52 -6.08 1.24
C ALA A 76 10.47 -7.28 1.46
N GLY A 77 11.22 -7.67 0.43
CA GLY A 77 12.25 -8.72 0.54
C GLY A 77 13.37 -8.33 1.49
N ARG A 78 13.92 -7.13 1.33
CA ARG A 78 14.94 -6.56 2.23
C ARG A 78 14.45 -6.47 3.67
N TYR A 79 13.19 -6.06 3.87
CA TYR A 79 12.56 -6.03 5.20
C TYR A 79 12.49 -7.43 5.83
N LEU A 80 12.01 -8.43 5.09
CA LEU A 80 11.91 -9.81 5.59
C LEU A 80 13.28 -10.40 5.92
N GLN A 81 14.29 -10.17 5.08
CA GLN A 81 15.67 -10.59 5.34
C GLN A 81 16.25 -9.92 6.59
N GLY A 82 16.03 -8.61 6.75
CA GLY A 82 16.43 -7.88 7.96
C GLY A 82 15.76 -8.38 9.24
N ARG A 83 14.67 -9.15 9.11
CA ARG A 83 13.96 -9.82 10.20
C ARG A 83 14.30 -11.30 10.33
N GLY A 84 15.34 -11.77 9.64
CA GLY A 84 15.80 -13.16 9.69
C GLY A 84 14.95 -14.16 8.91
N VAL A 85 14.04 -13.70 8.04
CA VAL A 85 13.23 -14.61 7.21
C VAL A 85 14.03 -15.05 6.00
N GLU A 86 14.17 -16.36 5.81
CA GLU A 86 14.83 -16.91 4.63
C GLU A 86 13.99 -16.74 3.36
N ARG A 87 14.65 -16.65 2.20
CA ARG A 87 13.98 -16.45 0.90
C ARG A 87 12.89 -17.48 0.61
N LYS A 88 13.10 -18.75 0.99
CA LYS A 88 12.14 -19.84 0.80
C LYS A 88 10.85 -19.63 1.60
N ASP A 89 10.93 -18.87 2.69
CA ASP A 89 9.84 -18.62 3.64
C ASP A 89 9.18 -17.24 3.42
N PHE A 90 9.58 -16.49 2.40
CA PHE A 90 8.94 -15.22 2.05
C PHE A 90 7.44 -15.37 1.82
N ASN A 91 7.05 -16.48 1.20
CA ASN A 91 5.69 -16.74 0.77
C ASN A 91 5.22 -15.63 -0.20
N SER A 92 3.91 -15.34 -0.26
CA SER A 92 3.34 -14.32 -1.15
C SER A 92 2.90 -13.06 -0.38
N TYR A 93 2.75 -11.93 -1.08
CA TYR A 93 2.11 -10.74 -0.51
C TYR A 93 0.70 -11.07 0.03
N GLY A 94 -0.05 -11.93 -0.66
CA GLY A 94 -1.37 -12.38 -0.20
C GLY A 94 -1.33 -13.07 1.18
N SER A 95 -0.29 -13.86 1.46
CA SER A 95 -0.10 -14.53 2.75
C SER A 95 0.32 -13.58 3.88
N ARG A 96 0.86 -12.41 3.53
CA ARG A 96 1.42 -11.41 4.46
C ARG A 96 0.45 -10.25 4.74
N ARG A 97 -0.83 -10.36 4.34
CA ARG A 97 -1.83 -9.29 4.45
C ARG A 97 -2.10 -8.77 5.86
N GLY A 98 -1.78 -9.55 6.90
CA GLY A 98 -1.85 -9.13 8.30
C GLY A 98 -0.67 -8.28 8.77
N ASN A 99 0.35 -8.08 7.93
CA ASN A 99 1.55 -7.33 8.24
C ASN A 99 1.64 -6.08 7.37
N HIS A 100 1.31 -4.93 7.96
CA HIS A 100 1.31 -3.66 7.24
C HIS A 100 2.68 -3.24 6.71
N GLU A 101 3.78 -3.62 7.37
CA GLU A 101 5.15 -3.32 6.92
C GLU A 101 5.46 -4.01 5.59
N VAL A 102 5.00 -5.26 5.41
CA VAL A 102 5.19 -5.99 4.15
C VAL A 102 4.27 -5.41 3.06
N MET A 103 3.02 -5.12 3.41
CA MET A 103 2.04 -4.68 2.43
C MET A 103 2.26 -3.25 1.95
N MET A 104 2.71 -2.33 2.81
CA MET A 104 3.09 -0.99 2.38
C MET A 104 4.32 -1.04 1.45
N ARG A 105 5.29 -1.92 1.72
CA ARG A 105 6.46 -2.14 0.85
C ARG A 105 6.12 -2.84 -0.47
N GLY A 106 5.01 -3.57 -0.50
CA GLY A 106 4.45 -4.18 -1.70
C GLY A 106 3.57 -3.25 -2.53
N THR A 107 3.20 -2.08 -1.99
CA THR A 107 2.31 -1.14 -2.68
C THR A 107 3.00 -0.56 -3.91
N PHE A 108 2.34 -0.66 -5.07
CA PHE A 108 2.88 -0.38 -6.39
C PHE A 108 4.12 -1.21 -6.78
N ALA A 109 4.44 -2.30 -6.09
CA ALA A 109 5.62 -3.12 -6.36
C ALA A 109 5.40 -4.17 -7.48
N ASN A 110 4.30 -4.08 -8.22
CA ASN A 110 4.01 -5.02 -9.31
C ASN A 110 5.05 -4.85 -10.43
N ILE A 111 5.58 -5.95 -10.94
CA ILE A 111 6.62 -5.94 -11.98
C ILE A 111 6.16 -5.34 -13.32
N ARG A 112 4.85 -5.24 -13.54
CA ARG A 112 4.25 -4.73 -14.79
C ARG A 112 3.74 -3.30 -14.68
N ILE A 113 3.86 -2.68 -13.51
CA ILE A 113 3.48 -1.26 -13.40
C ILE A 113 4.45 -0.41 -14.22
N ARG A 114 3.92 0.59 -14.91
CA ARG A 114 4.67 1.56 -15.70
C ARG A 114 4.39 2.94 -15.15
N ASN A 115 5.46 3.68 -14.88
CA ASN A 115 5.39 5.01 -14.32
C ASN A 115 6.04 5.99 -15.30
N GLU A 116 5.27 6.96 -15.77
CA GLU A 116 5.70 7.98 -16.75
C GLU A 116 6.82 8.88 -16.21
N MET A 117 7.02 8.91 -14.88
CA MET A 117 8.16 9.60 -14.26
C MET A 117 9.51 8.94 -14.54
N VAL A 118 9.51 7.66 -14.96
CA VAL A 118 10.69 6.86 -15.30
C VAL A 118 10.46 6.08 -16.61
N PRO A 119 10.41 6.75 -17.77
CA PRO A 119 10.09 6.12 -19.04
C PRO A 119 11.02 4.95 -19.37
N GLY A 120 10.44 3.85 -19.87
CA GLY A 120 11.18 2.64 -20.23
C GLY A 120 11.52 1.70 -19.06
N VAL A 121 11.19 2.07 -17.82
CA VAL A 121 11.37 1.22 -16.64
C VAL A 121 10.03 0.57 -16.27
N GLU A 122 10.00 -0.76 -16.25
CA GLU A 122 8.89 -1.52 -15.66
C GLU A 122 9.19 -1.90 -14.21
N GLY A 123 8.13 -1.96 -13.40
CA GLY A 123 8.22 -2.27 -11.98
C GLY A 123 7.94 -1.06 -11.10
N GLY A 124 7.86 -1.30 -9.79
CA GLY A 124 7.50 -0.31 -8.78
C GLY A 124 8.55 0.76 -8.51
N MET A 125 9.00 1.44 -9.57
CA MET A 125 10.03 2.46 -9.56
C MET A 125 9.42 3.84 -9.78
N THR A 126 10.07 4.85 -9.24
CA THR A 126 9.73 6.25 -9.44
C THR A 126 10.97 7.12 -9.35
N ARG A 127 10.81 8.41 -9.62
CA ARG A 127 11.84 9.41 -9.47
C ARG A 127 11.58 10.23 -8.21
N HIS A 128 12.51 10.22 -7.27
CA HIS A 128 12.50 11.15 -6.15
C HIS A 128 12.85 12.55 -6.65
N LEU A 129 12.13 13.58 -6.22
CA LEU A 129 12.42 14.98 -6.56
C LEU A 129 12.72 15.74 -5.26
N PRO A 130 13.77 16.59 -5.22
CA PRO A 130 14.48 17.18 -6.37
C PRO A 130 15.68 16.38 -6.90
N ASP A 131 16.23 15.45 -6.11
CA ASP A 131 17.51 14.75 -6.39
C ASP A 131 17.53 13.99 -7.72
N SER A 132 16.34 13.66 -8.24
CA SER A 132 16.12 12.95 -9.50
C SER A 132 16.63 11.51 -9.53
N ASP A 133 16.85 10.90 -8.36
CA ASP A 133 17.19 9.48 -8.24
C ASP A 133 16.02 8.58 -8.65
N VAL A 134 16.32 7.52 -9.42
CA VAL A 134 15.36 6.44 -9.68
C VAL A 134 15.43 5.42 -8.54
N VAL A 135 14.36 5.32 -7.77
CA VAL A 135 14.25 4.46 -6.58
C VAL A 135 12.91 3.73 -6.57
N SER A 136 12.73 2.77 -5.66
CA SER A 136 11.42 2.15 -5.49
C SER A 136 10.39 3.16 -4.99
N ILE A 137 9.11 2.98 -5.35
CA ILE A 137 8.01 3.85 -4.89
C ILE A 137 7.95 3.90 -3.36
N TYR A 138 8.20 2.77 -2.69
CA TYR A 138 8.27 2.72 -1.24
C TYR A 138 9.40 3.59 -0.68
N ASP A 139 10.61 3.46 -1.23
CA ASP A 139 11.78 4.22 -0.74
C ASP A 139 11.57 5.73 -0.96
N ALA A 140 11.04 6.14 -2.12
CA ALA A 140 10.68 7.54 -2.37
C ALA A 140 9.62 8.04 -1.38
N ALA A 141 8.58 7.25 -1.11
CA ALA A 141 7.54 7.61 -0.15
C ALA A 141 8.10 7.79 1.27
N MET A 142 9.05 6.95 1.68
CA MET A 142 9.69 7.09 3.00
C MET A 142 10.58 8.33 3.09
N ARG A 143 11.28 8.72 2.01
CA ARG A 143 12.04 9.98 1.95
C ARG A 143 11.09 11.18 2.09
N TYR A 144 10.03 11.24 1.28
CA TYR A 144 9.04 12.31 1.39
C TYR A 144 8.33 12.36 2.75
N LYS A 145 8.13 11.20 3.41
CA LYS A 145 7.60 11.16 4.78
C LYS A 145 8.55 11.83 5.78
N GLN A 146 9.87 11.66 5.63
CA GLN A 146 10.87 12.35 6.45
C GLN A 146 10.89 13.86 6.16
N GLU A 147 10.65 14.24 4.90
CA GLU A 147 10.51 15.63 4.45
C GLU A 147 9.13 16.25 4.77
N GLN A 148 8.25 15.50 5.45
CA GLN A 148 6.88 15.91 5.78
C GLN A 148 6.08 16.40 4.57
N THR A 149 6.36 15.85 3.39
CA THR A 149 5.77 16.29 2.14
C THR A 149 4.58 15.41 1.76
N PRO A 150 3.38 15.98 1.56
CA PRO A 150 2.22 15.20 1.15
C PRO A 150 2.40 14.65 -0.26
N LEU A 151 1.83 13.47 -0.53
CA LEU A 151 1.99 12.80 -1.82
C LEU A 151 0.69 12.71 -2.60
N ALA A 152 0.83 12.74 -3.92
CA ALA A 152 -0.26 12.53 -4.85
C ALA A 152 0.10 11.50 -5.93
N VAL A 153 -0.93 10.85 -6.49
CA VAL A 153 -0.81 9.99 -7.67
C VAL A 153 -1.64 10.60 -8.79
N ILE A 154 -1.08 10.63 -10.00
CA ILE A 154 -1.81 10.95 -11.23
C ILE A 154 -1.99 9.66 -12.01
N ALA A 155 -3.19 9.42 -12.54
CA ALA A 155 -3.50 8.23 -13.33
C ALA A 155 -4.40 8.55 -14.55
N GLY A 156 -4.36 7.68 -15.55
CA GLY A 156 -5.29 7.75 -16.69
C GLY A 156 -6.69 7.23 -16.36
N LYS A 157 -7.32 6.59 -17.34
CA LYS A 157 -8.69 6.04 -17.25
C LYS A 157 -8.73 4.71 -16.49
N ARG A 158 -9.86 4.40 -15.84
CA ARG A 158 -10.13 3.12 -15.14
C ARG A 158 -9.09 2.77 -14.07
N TYR A 159 -8.65 3.76 -13.30
CA TYR A 159 -7.79 3.54 -12.15
C TYR A 159 -8.50 2.68 -11.09
N GLY A 160 -7.81 1.66 -10.59
CA GLY A 160 -8.34 0.73 -9.59
C GLY A 160 -9.24 -0.37 -10.16
N SER A 161 -9.04 -0.75 -11.42
CA SER A 161 -9.83 -1.81 -12.04
C SER A 161 -9.53 -3.21 -11.48
N GLY A 162 -10.50 -4.12 -11.51
CA GLY A 162 -10.35 -5.51 -11.08
C GLY A 162 -10.96 -5.84 -9.72
N SER A 163 -10.50 -6.93 -9.11
CA SER A 163 -11.01 -7.43 -7.82
C SER A 163 -10.75 -6.44 -6.69
N SER A 164 -11.72 -6.26 -5.79
CA SER A 164 -11.52 -5.50 -4.55
C SER A 164 -10.36 -6.07 -3.73
N ARG A 165 -9.51 -5.17 -3.22
CA ARG A 165 -8.34 -5.51 -2.40
C ARG A 165 -8.11 -4.39 -1.41
N ASP A 166 -8.35 -4.62 -0.12
CA ASP A 166 -8.22 -3.57 0.92
C ASP A 166 -6.87 -2.84 0.88
N TRP A 167 -5.80 -3.55 0.53
CA TRP A 167 -4.44 -3.01 0.45
C TRP A 167 -4.20 -2.09 -0.74
N ALA A 168 -5.07 -2.09 -1.76
CA ALA A 168 -5.05 -1.12 -2.84
C ALA A 168 -5.46 0.29 -2.39
N ALA A 169 -6.16 0.44 -1.26
CA ALA A 169 -6.44 1.75 -0.64
C ALA A 169 -5.58 2.00 0.62
N LYS A 170 -5.44 0.98 1.48
CA LYS A 170 -4.63 1.05 2.71
C LYS A 170 -3.15 1.29 2.45
N GLY A 171 -2.59 0.64 1.42
CA GLY A 171 -1.20 0.77 1.02
C GLY A 171 -0.83 2.21 0.66
N PRO A 172 -1.50 2.82 -0.35
CA PRO A 172 -1.26 4.22 -0.71
C PRO A 172 -1.37 5.18 0.47
N ARG A 173 -2.36 5.00 1.35
CA ARG A 173 -2.53 5.84 2.55
C ARG A 173 -1.34 5.73 3.52
N LEU A 174 -0.79 4.53 3.73
CA LEU A 174 0.40 4.33 4.58
C LEU A 174 1.69 4.83 3.93
N LEU A 175 1.74 4.92 2.60
CA LEU A 175 2.82 5.61 1.89
C LEU A 175 2.75 7.14 2.02
N GLY A 176 1.66 7.70 2.57
CA GLY A 176 1.48 9.14 2.69
C GLY A 176 0.78 9.80 1.50
N ILE A 177 0.19 9.01 0.59
CA ILE A 177 -0.64 9.54 -0.49
C ILE A 177 -1.92 10.12 0.09
N ARG A 178 -2.13 11.42 -0.16
CA ARG A 178 -3.28 12.21 0.28
C ARG A 178 -4.28 12.49 -0.84
N VAL A 179 -3.85 12.41 -2.10
CA VAL A 179 -4.70 12.66 -3.28
C VAL A 179 -4.39 11.65 -4.39
N VAL A 180 -5.43 11.16 -5.06
CA VAL A 180 -5.31 10.47 -6.35
C VAL A 180 -6.15 11.23 -7.36
N ILE A 181 -5.52 11.66 -8.45
CA ILE A 181 -6.17 12.37 -9.56
C ILE A 181 -6.17 11.41 -10.74
N ALA A 182 -7.34 11.07 -11.26
CA ALA A 182 -7.44 10.19 -12.41
C ALA A 182 -8.53 10.65 -13.38
N GLU A 183 -8.38 10.33 -14.66
CA GLU A 183 -9.42 10.62 -15.67
C GLU A 183 -10.72 9.85 -15.38
N SER A 184 -10.61 8.63 -14.86
CA SER A 184 -11.75 7.88 -14.34
C SER A 184 -11.34 6.78 -13.36
N PHE A 185 -12.23 6.44 -12.44
CA PHE A 185 -12.07 5.37 -11.46
C PHE A 185 -13.05 4.23 -11.77
N GLU A 186 -12.64 2.99 -11.48
CA GLU A 186 -13.56 1.86 -11.52
C GLU A 186 -14.47 1.80 -10.28
N ARG A 187 -15.70 1.31 -10.46
CA ARG A 187 -16.85 1.54 -9.55
C ARG A 187 -16.58 1.25 -8.06
N ILE A 188 -15.72 0.29 -7.73
CA ILE A 188 -15.50 -0.20 -6.35
C ILE A 188 -14.35 0.53 -5.65
N HIS A 189 -13.35 0.98 -6.40
CA HIS A 189 -12.13 1.52 -5.80
C HIS A 189 -12.33 2.84 -5.03
N PRO A 190 -13.21 3.78 -5.46
CA PRO A 190 -13.57 4.95 -4.67
C PRO A 190 -14.17 4.63 -3.30
N PHE A 191 -14.87 3.50 -3.15
CA PHE A 191 -15.46 3.09 -1.87
C PHE A 191 -14.39 2.64 -0.87
N GLU A 192 -13.32 2.01 -1.34
CA GLU A 192 -12.20 1.57 -0.49
C GLU A 192 -11.43 2.77 0.11
N PHE A 193 -11.36 3.90 -0.59
CA PHE A 193 -10.72 5.12 -0.09
C PHE A 193 -11.55 5.90 0.95
N ASN A 194 -12.87 5.73 0.97
CA ASN A 194 -13.79 6.47 1.86
C ASN A 194 -13.99 5.81 3.24
N TRP A 195 -13.49 4.59 3.47
CA TRP A 195 -13.81 3.81 4.69
C TRP A 195 -13.04 4.23 5.96
N HIS A 196 -12.01 5.09 5.85
CA HIS A 196 -11.06 5.34 6.95
C HIS A 196 -11.33 6.57 7.83
N GLY A 197 -12.59 6.91 8.08
CA GLY A 197 -12.98 7.79 9.20
C GLY A 197 -12.61 9.27 9.08
N HIS A 198 -11.94 9.70 8.02
CA HIS A 198 -11.85 11.11 7.66
C HIS A 198 -12.89 11.42 6.58
N PRO A 199 -13.68 12.51 6.71
CA PRO A 199 -14.48 13.05 5.64
C PRO A 199 -13.60 13.75 4.60
N CYS A 200 -12.46 13.16 4.22
CA CYS A 200 -11.90 13.44 2.92
C CYS A 200 -12.88 12.84 1.91
N ARG A 201 -13.88 13.63 1.50
CA ARG A 201 -14.36 13.54 0.13
C ARG A 201 -13.10 13.69 -0.70
N TRP A 202 -12.51 12.58 -1.11
CA TRP A 202 -11.55 12.56 -2.20
C TRP A 202 -12.29 13.29 -3.32
N ASN A 203 -11.86 14.53 -3.60
CA ASN A 203 -12.50 15.34 -4.63
C ASN A 203 -12.14 14.67 -5.95
N PHE A 204 -12.95 13.68 -6.32
CA PHE A 204 -13.01 13.10 -7.65
C PHE A 204 -13.59 14.18 -8.57
N ARG A 205 -12.82 15.24 -8.83
CA ARG A 205 -13.15 16.15 -9.92
C ARG A 205 -12.80 15.41 -11.19
N LYS A 206 -13.83 15.03 -11.96
CA LYS A 206 -13.65 14.86 -13.39
C LYS A 206 -13.02 16.15 -13.90
N ALA A 207 -11.85 16.04 -14.52
CA ALA A 207 -11.34 17.11 -15.37
C ALA A 207 -12.33 17.35 -16.52
#